data_AF-A0A4Q3BZW3-F1
#
_entry.id   AF-A0A4Q3BZW3-F1
#
_cell.length_a   1.000
_cell.length_b   1.000
_cell.length_c   1.000
_cell.angle_alpha   90.00
_cell.angle_beta   90.00
_cell.angle_gamma   90.00
#
_symmetry.space_group_name_H-M   'P 1'
#
loop_
_entity.id
_entity.type
_entity.pdbx_description
1 polymer ?
#
loop_
_entity_poly.entity_id
_entity_poly.type
_entity_poly.pdbx_seq_one_letter_code
_entity_poly.pdbx_strand_id
1 'polypeptide(L)' 'NGRSMDVFLSKIRKYLKDDPAVEIINVHGRGYKLLIN' A
#
# COMPACT_ATOMS: atom_id res chain seq x y z
N ASN A 1 0.77 18.31 0.12
CA ASN A 1 1.82 17.48 -0.54
C ASN A 1 1.56 15.97 -0.41
N GLY A 2 0.29 15.52 -0.35
CA GLY A 2 -0.06 14.09 -0.16
C GLY A 2 0.02 13.23 -1.43
N ARG A 3 0.03 13.85 -2.62
CA ARG A 3 0.11 13.13 -3.92
C ARG A 3 1.36 12.25 -4.05
N SER A 4 2.49 12.63 -3.44
CA SER A 4 3.72 11.83 -3.53
C SER A 4 3.55 10.47 -2.87
N MET A 5 2.89 10.40 -1.71
CA MET A 5 2.70 9.16 -0.95
C MET A 5 1.82 8.16 -1.70
N ASP A 6 0.70 8.62 -2.25
CA ASP A 6 -0.21 7.77 -3.04
C ASP A 6 0.48 7.21 -4.29
N VAL A 7 1.39 7.97 -4.91
CA VAL A 7 2.20 7.51 -6.06
C VAL A 7 3.19 6.43 -5.63
N PHE A 8 3.90 6.62 -4.51
CA PHE A 8 4.80 5.60 -3.97
C PHE A 8 4.06 4.32 -3.63
N LEU A 9 2.91 4.44 -2.94
CA LEU A 9 2.08 3.29 -2.59
C LEU A 9 1.56 2.54 -3.83
N SER A 10 1.19 3.27 -4.87
CA SER A 10 0.75 2.69 -6.15
C SER A 10 1.86 1.89 -6.83
N LYS A 11 3.13 2.32 -6.72
CA LYS A 11 4.28 1.56 -7.23
C LYS A 11 4.49 0.29 -6.42
N ILE A 12 4.47 0.38 -5.09
CA ILE A 12 4.64 -0.78 -4.19
C ILE A 12 3.56 -1.84 -4.45
N ARG A 13 2.29 -1.44 -4.56
CA ARG A 13 1.18 -2.36 -4.89
C ARG A 13 1.36 -3.05 -6.25
N LYS A 14 1.96 -2.37 -7.24
CA LYS A 14 2.28 -3.00 -8.53
C LYS A 14 3.36 -4.07 -8.41
N TYR A 15 4.39 -3.82 -7.60
CA TYR A 15 5.45 -4.81 -7.38
C TYR A 15 4.97 -6.05 -6.62
N LEU A 16 4.00 -5.89 -5.72
CA LEU A 16 3.45 -6.96 -4.89
C LEU A 16 2.18 -7.60 -5.48
N LYS A 17 1.80 -7.23 -6.71
CA LYS A 17 0.53 -7.65 -7.33
C LYS A 17 0.41 -9.17 -7.45
N ASP A 18 1.52 -9.85 -7.70
CA ASP A 18 1.56 -11.30 -7.93
C ASP A 18 1.68 -12.11 -6.62
N ASP A 19 1.78 -11.43 -5.48
CA ASP A 19 1.83 -12.04 -4.15
C ASP A 19 0.48 -11.83 -3.42
N PRO A 20 -0.46 -12.80 -3.50
CA PRO A 20 -1.76 -12.69 -2.86
C PRO A 20 -1.68 -12.76 -1.33
N ALA A 21 -0.54 -13.13 -0.74
CA ALA A 21 -0.35 -13.14 0.70
C ALA A 21 -0.16 -11.72 1.26
N VAL A 22 0.13 -10.73 0.41
CA VAL A 22 0.48 -9.38 0.85
C VAL A 22 -0.61 -8.37 0.50
N GLU A 23 -1.14 -7.69 1.52
CA GLU A 23 -2.16 -6.66 1.34
C GLU A 23 -1.74 -5.33 2.00
N ILE A 24 -1.95 -4.21 1.30
CA ILE A 24 -1.71 -2.86 1.85
C ILE A 24 -3.02 -2.09 2.00
N ILE A 25 -3.44 -1.88 3.24
CA ILE A 25 -4.69 -1.23 3.62
C ILE A 25 -4.45 0.23 3.99
N ASN A 26 -5.31 1.14 3.53
CA ASN A 26 -5.29 2.54 3.94
C ASN A 26 -6.14 2.71 5.22
N VAL A 27 -5.52 3.22 6.28
CA VAL A 27 -6.17 3.57 7.55
C VAL A 27 -6.33 5.08 7.59
N HIS A 28 -7.55 5.55 7.33
CA HIS A 28 -7.86 6.98 7.28
C HIS A 28 -7.45 7.70 8.58
N GLY A 29 -6.73 8.82 8.43
CA GLY A 29 -6.21 9.59 9.57
C GLY A 29 -5.06 8.94 10.35
N ARG A 30 -4.60 7.74 9.97
CA ARG A 30 -3.47 7.04 10.64
C ARG A 30 -2.34 6.62 9.70
N GLY A 31 -2.60 6.41 8.41
CA GLY A 31 -1.59 6.01 7.43
C GLY A 31 -1.93 4.69 6.74
N TYR A 32 -0.95 3.82 6.52
CA TYR A 32 -1.14 2.55 5.81
C TYR A 32 -0.67 1.37 6.66
N LYS A 33 -1.31 0.21 6.50
CA LYS A 33 -0.96 -1.04 7.17
C LYS A 33 -0.64 -2.12 6.13
N LEU A 34 0.46 -2.83 6.35
CA LEU A 34 0.83 -4.03 5.60
C LEU A 34 0.33 -5.27 6.35
N LEU A 35 -0.38 -6.14 5.66
CA LEU A 35 -0.80 -7.46 6.13
C LEU A 35 -0.09 -8.55 5.33
N ILE A 36 0.26 -9.65 6.01
CA ILE A 36 0.87 -10.84 5.42
C ILE A 36 0.10 -12.05 5.96
N ASN A 37 -0.39 -12.92 5.08
CA ASN A 37 -1.12 -14.15 5.40
C ASN A 37 -0.28 -15.41 5.18
#